data_AF-A0A7W0PGK2-F1
#
_entry.id   AF-A0A7W0PGK2-F1
#
_cell.length_a   1.000
_cell.length_b   1.000
_cell.length_c   1.000
_cell.angle_alpha   90.00
_cell.angle_beta   90.00
_cell.angle_gamma   90.00
#
_symmetry.space_group_name_H-M   'P 1'
#
loop_
_entity.id
_entity.type
_entity.pdbx_description
1 polymer ?
#
loop_
_entity_poly.entity_id
_entity_poly.type
_entity_poly.pdbx_seq_one_letter_code
_entity_poly.pdbx_strand_id
1 'polypeptide(L)'
;MTTLLAPRLRVQALATGRGDGAGIAVPLALRLAARIQERDWDEFTCDPTQLANGLRDLVDACAPDGVPVTSSEILLSGRADLLVSEQGRAAVEATRRLRASMGDRAALVACLPGPDRVTGGTDGLLAAAKEFLAAGADVIVVGDGDGGAAEVDLATLANVARFHRAMAVGIVDGYGLPVVDQVPLTAPRPGVGLVLTDEQLPRDTDLGDLEDWLDSVRG
;
A
#
# COMPACT_ATOMS: atom_id res chain seq x y z
N MET A 1 -25.81 16.18 -7.21
CA MET A 1 -24.43 15.73 -7.54
C MET A 1 -23.68 15.58 -6.24
N THR A 2 -23.54 14.36 -5.74
CA THR A 2 -22.67 14.09 -4.60
C THR A 2 -21.24 14.17 -5.14
N THR A 3 -20.47 15.17 -4.73
CA THR A 3 -19.06 15.27 -5.13
C THR A 3 -18.36 14.03 -4.57
N LEU A 4 -17.88 13.15 -5.45
CA LEU A 4 -17.09 12.00 -5.03
C LEU A 4 -15.85 12.53 -4.30
N LEU A 5 -15.64 12.06 -3.07
CA LEU A 5 -14.46 12.42 -2.29
C LEU A 5 -13.21 11.95 -3.05
N ALA A 6 -12.14 12.75 -3.00
CA ALA A 6 -10.85 12.33 -3.53
C ALA A 6 -10.38 11.03 -2.83
N PRO A 7 -9.66 10.11 -3.50
CA PRO A 7 -9.37 8.80 -2.94
C PRO A 7 -8.72 8.80 -1.55
N ARG A 8 -7.78 9.74 -1.31
CA ARG A 8 -7.20 9.93 0.02
C ARG A 8 -8.25 10.24 1.08
N LEU A 9 -9.18 11.13 0.78
CA LEU A 9 -10.25 11.52 1.71
C LEU A 9 -11.23 10.37 1.95
N ARG A 10 -11.46 9.50 0.96
CA ARG A 10 -12.22 8.25 1.12
C ARG A 10 -11.54 7.31 2.11
N VAL A 11 -10.22 7.12 2.00
CA VAL A 11 -9.43 6.34 2.98
C VAL A 11 -9.53 6.93 4.38
N GLN A 12 -9.39 8.26 4.52
CA GLN A 12 -9.50 8.92 5.83
C GLN A 12 -10.91 8.81 6.43
N ALA A 13 -11.95 8.87 5.59
CA ALA A 13 -13.33 8.64 6.01
C ALA A 13 -13.51 7.19 6.48
N LEU A 14 -13.00 6.22 5.73
CA LEU A 14 -13.01 4.80 6.10
C LEU A 14 -12.31 4.57 7.45
N ALA A 15 -11.13 5.16 7.67
CA ALA A 15 -10.37 5.06 8.91
C ALA A 15 -11.12 5.61 10.14
N THR A 16 -12.15 6.44 9.94
CA THR A 16 -12.99 7.02 10.99
C THR A 16 -14.40 6.40 11.05
N GLY A 17 -14.64 5.30 10.32
CA GLY A 17 -15.93 4.62 10.28
C GLY A 17 -17.02 5.37 9.47
N ARG A 18 -16.61 6.28 8.58
CA ARG A 18 -17.49 7.11 7.75
C ARG A 18 -17.35 6.78 6.25
N GLY A 19 -17.00 5.53 5.93
CA GLY A 19 -16.90 5.07 4.55
C GLY A 19 -18.24 5.21 3.81
N ASP A 20 -18.17 5.41 2.50
CA ASP A 20 -19.33 5.46 1.59
C ASP A 20 -19.84 4.05 1.22
N GLY A 21 -19.15 3.00 1.68
CA GLY A 21 -19.48 1.60 1.42
C GLY A 21 -18.88 1.05 0.12
N ALA A 22 -18.30 1.89 -0.73
CA ALA A 22 -17.63 1.48 -1.95
C ALA A 22 -16.18 1.05 -1.68
N GLY A 23 -15.67 0.13 -2.51
CA GLY A 23 -14.28 -0.32 -2.45
C GLY A 23 -13.28 0.81 -2.73
N ILE A 24 -12.15 0.76 -2.05
CA ILE A 24 -10.95 1.56 -2.32
C ILE A 24 -9.95 0.61 -2.97
N ALA A 25 -9.84 0.72 -4.30
CA ALA A 25 -9.07 -0.20 -5.11
C ALA A 25 -7.58 0.17 -5.11
N VAL A 26 -6.74 -0.70 -4.56
CA VAL A 26 -5.29 -0.52 -4.45
C VAL A 26 -4.59 -1.74 -5.08
N PRO A 27 -4.26 -1.69 -6.37
CA PRO A 27 -3.58 -2.79 -7.02
C PRO A 27 -2.14 -2.88 -6.52
N LEU A 28 -1.67 -4.09 -6.19
CA LEU A 28 -0.27 -4.32 -5.84
C LEU A 28 0.56 -4.32 -7.13
N ALA A 29 0.85 -3.14 -7.69
CA ALA A 29 1.32 -2.98 -9.08
C ALA A 29 2.70 -2.30 -9.20
N LEU A 30 3.58 -2.46 -8.21
CA LEU A 30 4.93 -1.87 -8.24
C LEU A 30 5.74 -2.29 -9.47
N ARG A 31 5.67 -3.56 -9.88
CA ARG A 31 6.38 -4.07 -11.07
C ARG A 31 5.86 -3.45 -12.37
N LEU A 32 4.56 -3.16 -12.42
CA LEU A 32 3.94 -2.48 -13.54
C LEU A 32 4.37 -1.00 -13.61
N ALA A 33 4.46 -0.32 -12.47
CA ALA A 33 5.01 1.04 -12.38
C ALA A 33 6.46 1.11 -12.89
N ALA A 34 7.29 0.11 -12.55
CA ALA A 34 8.64 -0.01 -13.09
C ALA A 34 8.65 -0.24 -14.61
N ARG A 35 7.71 -1.06 -15.13
CA ARG A 35 7.55 -1.30 -16.57
C ARG A 35 7.22 -0.01 -17.33
N ILE A 36 6.27 0.79 -16.83
CA ILE A 36 5.82 2.02 -17.51
C ILE A 36 7.00 2.98 -17.75
N GLN A 37 7.93 3.03 -16.81
CA GLN A 37 9.15 3.85 -16.88
C GLN A 37 10.32 3.16 -17.61
N GLU A 38 10.12 1.96 -18.16
CA GLU A 38 11.14 1.12 -18.79
C GLU A 38 12.37 0.88 -17.89
N ARG A 39 12.14 0.72 -16.58
CA ARG A 39 13.23 0.57 -15.59
C ARG A 39 13.54 -0.88 -15.24
N ASP A 40 14.79 -1.08 -14.81
CA ASP A 40 15.17 -2.27 -14.08
C ASP A 40 14.55 -2.25 -12.68
N TRP A 41 14.28 -3.44 -12.13
CA TRP A 41 13.60 -3.56 -10.85
C TRP A 41 14.44 -3.06 -9.67
N ASP A 42 15.74 -3.36 -9.66
CA ASP A 42 16.61 -2.97 -8.55
C ASP A 42 16.87 -1.46 -8.60
N GLU A 43 17.12 -0.90 -9.78
CA GLU A 43 17.24 0.55 -9.97
C GLU A 43 15.96 1.29 -9.54
N PHE A 44 14.80 0.75 -9.93
CA PHE A 44 13.50 1.34 -9.61
C PHE A 44 13.23 1.38 -8.11
N THR A 45 13.58 0.32 -7.39
CA THR A 45 13.26 0.19 -5.96
C THR A 45 14.29 0.83 -5.04
N CYS A 46 15.52 1.07 -5.51
CA CYS A 46 16.57 1.75 -4.74
C CYS A 46 16.66 3.27 -4.98
N ASP A 47 16.07 3.82 -6.05
CA ASP A 47 16.05 5.25 -6.32
C ASP A 47 14.69 5.88 -5.97
N PRO A 48 14.61 6.75 -4.93
CA PRO A 48 13.34 7.37 -4.52
C PRO A 48 12.71 8.25 -5.61
N THR A 49 13.51 8.77 -6.53
CA THR A 49 13.04 9.58 -7.66
C THR A 49 12.35 8.71 -8.68
N GLN A 50 12.96 7.58 -9.03
CA GLN A 50 12.42 6.64 -10.01
C GLN A 50 11.14 5.99 -9.49
N LEU A 51 11.15 5.53 -8.24
CA LEU A 51 9.98 5.00 -7.56
C LEU A 51 8.83 6.02 -7.56
N ALA A 52 9.08 7.25 -7.13
CA ALA A 52 8.04 8.28 -7.10
C ALA A 52 7.52 8.65 -8.50
N ASN A 53 8.37 8.68 -9.52
CA ASN A 53 7.94 8.99 -10.88
C ASN A 53 7.13 7.84 -11.48
N GLY A 54 7.57 6.58 -11.36
CA GLY A 54 6.81 5.46 -11.89
C GLY A 54 5.47 5.25 -11.21
N LEU A 55 5.38 5.49 -9.89
CA LEU A 55 4.09 5.44 -9.19
C LEU A 55 3.16 6.58 -9.60
N ARG A 56 3.70 7.76 -9.91
CA ARG A 56 2.90 8.86 -10.49
C ARG A 56 2.36 8.47 -11.85
N ASP A 57 3.20 7.90 -12.72
CA ASP A 57 2.79 7.49 -14.06
C ASP A 57 1.75 6.37 -14.02
N LEU A 58 1.87 5.43 -13.09
CA LEU A 58 0.82 4.42 -12.84
C LEU A 58 -0.51 5.08 -12.45
N VAL A 59 -0.47 6.12 -11.62
CA VAL A 59 -1.68 6.88 -11.27
C VAL A 59 -2.23 7.69 -12.43
N ASP A 60 -1.37 8.25 -13.27
CA ASP A 60 -1.78 8.96 -14.49
C ASP A 60 -2.36 7.99 -15.53
N ALA A 61 -1.89 6.74 -15.58
CA ALA A 61 -2.36 5.72 -16.52
C ALA A 61 -3.72 5.12 -16.13
N CYS A 62 -3.87 4.62 -14.90
CA CYS A 62 -5.03 3.82 -14.51
C CYS A 62 -5.86 4.43 -13.36
N ALA A 63 -5.40 5.54 -12.78
CA ALA A 63 -6.07 6.26 -11.69
C ALA A 63 -6.60 5.35 -10.55
N PRO A 64 -5.77 4.48 -9.93
CA PRO A 64 -6.20 3.67 -8.79
C PRO A 64 -6.54 4.56 -7.58
N ASP A 65 -7.37 4.06 -6.66
CA ASP A 65 -7.71 4.83 -5.45
C ASP A 65 -6.52 4.94 -4.49
N GLY A 66 -5.61 3.98 -4.52
CA GLY A 66 -4.34 4.05 -3.82
C GLY A 66 -3.21 3.35 -4.55
N VAL A 67 -1.98 3.68 -4.17
CA VAL A 67 -0.77 3.06 -4.71
C VAL A 67 0.10 2.50 -3.58
N PRO A 68 0.59 1.26 -3.71
CA PRO A 68 1.62 0.75 -2.82
C PRO A 68 2.91 1.55 -3.04
N VAL A 69 3.53 2.05 -1.98
CA VAL A 69 4.85 2.70 -2.02
C VAL A 69 5.99 1.73 -1.66
N THR A 70 5.63 0.53 -1.21
CA THR A 70 6.54 -0.56 -0.84
C THR A 70 5.79 -1.90 -0.86
N SER A 71 6.52 -3.00 -0.87
CA SER A 71 6.00 -4.35 -0.63
C SER A 71 6.93 -5.12 0.31
N SER A 72 6.41 -6.15 0.97
CA SER A 72 7.22 -7.02 1.83
C SER A 72 8.36 -7.68 1.06
N GLU A 73 8.15 -8.08 -0.19
CA GLU A 73 9.19 -8.62 -1.07
C GLU A 73 10.37 -7.63 -1.22
N ILE A 74 10.07 -6.37 -1.52
CA ILE A 74 11.08 -5.33 -1.70
C ILE A 74 11.84 -5.09 -0.40
N LEU A 75 11.14 -4.94 0.72
CA LEU A 75 11.78 -4.61 1.99
C LEU A 75 12.66 -5.74 2.51
N LEU A 76 12.23 -6.99 2.34
CA LEU A 76 12.97 -8.16 2.81
C LEU A 76 14.12 -8.57 1.88
N SER A 77 14.11 -8.13 0.61
CA SER A 77 15.23 -8.36 -0.32
C SER A 77 16.53 -7.68 0.14
N GLY A 78 16.41 -6.55 0.85
CA GLY A 78 17.55 -5.77 1.32
C GLY A 78 18.11 -6.28 2.64
N ARG A 79 17.29 -6.35 3.70
CA ARG A 79 17.55 -6.89 5.06
C ARG A 79 16.23 -7.04 5.82
N ALA A 80 16.22 -7.81 6.92
CA ALA A 80 15.09 -7.81 7.86
C ALA A 80 14.92 -6.47 8.63
N ASP A 81 15.90 -5.57 8.58
CA ASP A 81 15.78 -4.20 9.10
C ASP A 81 15.29 -3.26 8.00
N LEU A 82 13.99 -2.96 8.05
CA LEU A 82 13.24 -2.28 6.99
C LEU A 82 13.70 -0.84 6.72
N LEU A 83 14.34 -0.16 7.68
CA LEU A 83 14.75 1.25 7.54
C LEU A 83 16.25 1.42 7.26
N VAL A 84 17.02 0.33 7.38
CA VAL A 84 18.46 0.33 7.09
C VAL A 84 18.74 -0.03 5.64
N SER A 85 17.86 -0.79 4.98
CA SER A 85 18.00 -1.13 3.56
C SER A 85 17.89 0.11 2.66
N GLU A 86 18.56 0.05 1.51
CA GLU A 86 18.49 1.11 0.50
C GLU A 86 17.05 1.27 -0.01
N GLN A 87 16.37 0.15 -0.28
CA GLN A 87 14.98 0.11 -0.72
C GLN A 87 14.04 0.73 0.32
N GLY A 88 14.23 0.44 1.60
CA GLY A 88 13.42 1.01 2.67
C GLY A 88 13.54 2.53 2.76
N ARG A 89 14.77 3.05 2.70
CA ARG A 89 15.04 4.49 2.67
C ARG A 89 14.48 5.15 1.41
N ALA A 90 14.64 4.49 0.27
CA ALA A 90 14.10 4.95 -1.01
C ALA A 90 12.56 5.02 -0.97
N ALA A 91 11.89 4.00 -0.43
CA ALA A 91 10.44 3.98 -0.30
C ALA A 91 9.90 5.10 0.62
N VAL A 92 10.56 5.33 1.77
CA VAL A 92 10.17 6.43 2.69
C VAL A 92 10.34 7.79 2.01
N GLU A 93 11.47 8.03 1.33
CA GLU A 93 11.70 9.30 0.62
C GLU A 93 10.78 9.46 -0.60
N ALA A 94 10.51 8.40 -1.36
CA ALA A 94 9.53 8.40 -2.43
C ALA A 94 8.13 8.75 -1.91
N THR A 95 7.74 8.22 -0.75
CA THR A 95 6.46 8.53 -0.08
C THR A 95 6.34 10.03 0.20
N ARG A 96 7.41 10.67 0.73
CA ARG A 96 7.43 12.13 0.97
C ARG A 96 7.21 12.92 -0.31
N ARG A 97 7.92 12.54 -1.38
CA ARG A 97 7.84 13.21 -2.70
C ARG A 97 6.49 13.01 -3.37
N LEU A 98 5.94 11.81 -3.30
CA LEU A 98 4.61 11.48 -3.80
C LEU A 98 3.55 12.30 -3.07
N ARG A 99 3.58 12.35 -1.74
CA ARG A 99 2.63 13.16 -0.98
C ARG A 99 2.70 14.63 -1.38
N ALA A 100 3.89 15.18 -1.51
CA ALA A 100 4.08 16.58 -1.89
C ALA A 100 3.58 16.89 -3.32
N SER A 101 3.65 15.94 -4.25
CA SER A 101 3.31 16.15 -5.66
C SER A 101 1.91 15.70 -6.06
N MET A 102 1.34 14.68 -5.42
CA MET A 102 0.05 14.09 -5.80
C MET A 102 -1.13 14.67 -5.02
N GLY A 103 -0.89 15.37 -3.91
CA GLY A 103 -1.97 15.89 -3.07
C GLY A 103 -2.91 14.77 -2.62
N ASP A 104 -4.19 14.85 -2.97
CA ASP A 104 -5.23 13.88 -2.57
C ASP A 104 -5.64 12.91 -3.70
N ARG A 105 -4.92 12.92 -4.85
CA ARG A 105 -5.26 12.15 -6.07
C ARG A 105 -5.27 10.64 -5.87
N ALA A 106 -4.43 10.13 -4.97
CA ALA A 106 -4.39 8.73 -4.58
C ALA A 106 -4.00 8.62 -3.11
N ALA A 107 -4.45 7.56 -2.46
CA ALA A 107 -3.93 7.17 -1.16
C ALA A 107 -2.54 6.54 -1.29
N LEU A 108 -1.64 6.83 -0.35
CA LEU A 108 -0.32 6.22 -0.30
C LEU A 108 -0.35 5.06 0.70
N VAL A 109 -0.04 3.85 0.23
CA VAL A 109 -0.18 2.61 0.98
C VAL A 109 1.19 1.98 1.22
N ALA A 110 1.63 1.86 2.47
CA ALA A 110 2.87 1.17 2.80
C ALA A 110 2.56 -0.27 3.21
N CYS A 111 2.95 -1.23 2.36
CA CYS A 111 2.84 -2.66 2.66
C CYS A 111 4.12 -3.15 3.36
N LEU A 112 4.00 -3.48 4.64
CA LEU A 112 5.08 -3.91 5.51
C LEU A 112 4.94 -5.41 5.83
N PRO A 113 6.06 -6.14 5.95
CA PRO A 113 6.04 -7.55 6.35
C PRO A 113 5.51 -7.72 7.78
N GLY A 114 5.09 -8.95 8.10
CA GLY A 114 4.69 -9.34 9.45
C GLY A 114 5.81 -9.14 10.48
N PRO A 115 5.48 -8.92 11.77
CA PRO A 115 6.47 -8.64 12.82
C PRO A 115 7.47 -9.79 13.00
N ASP A 116 7.07 -11.03 12.74
CA ASP A 116 7.92 -12.22 12.79
C ASP A 116 9.09 -12.20 11.79
N ARG A 117 8.98 -11.41 10.72
CA ARG A 117 10.00 -11.29 9.67
C ARG A 117 10.86 -10.03 9.78
N VAL A 118 10.56 -9.15 10.73
CA VAL A 118 11.24 -7.87 10.93
C VAL A 118 12.24 -7.97 12.08
N THR A 119 13.44 -7.45 11.87
CA THR A 119 14.42 -7.29 12.95
C THR A 119 13.83 -6.42 14.07
N GLY A 120 13.82 -6.94 15.30
CA GLY A 120 13.20 -6.24 16.43
C GLY A 120 11.70 -6.48 16.58
N GLY A 121 11.11 -7.38 15.77
CA GLY A 121 9.72 -7.80 15.93
C GLY A 121 8.72 -6.67 15.74
N THR A 122 7.73 -6.62 16.63
CA THR A 122 6.71 -5.56 16.68
C THR A 122 7.30 -4.15 16.81
N ASP A 123 8.40 -3.98 17.56
CA ASP A 123 9.02 -2.66 17.73
C ASP A 123 9.69 -2.17 16.44
N GLY A 124 10.34 -3.08 15.70
CA GLY A 124 10.91 -2.79 14.39
C GLY A 124 9.84 -2.43 13.35
N LEU A 125 8.75 -3.19 13.32
CA LEU A 125 7.58 -2.90 12.48
C LEU A 125 6.97 -1.52 12.83
N LEU A 126 6.79 -1.23 14.12
CA LEU A 126 6.24 0.04 14.59
C LEU A 126 7.14 1.23 14.24
N ALA A 127 8.46 1.06 14.33
CA ALA A 127 9.42 2.07 13.91
C ALA A 127 9.31 2.35 12.41
N ALA A 128 9.25 1.31 11.57
CA ALA A 128 9.07 1.47 10.13
C ALA A 128 7.75 2.16 9.79
N ALA A 129 6.64 1.72 10.39
CA ALA A 129 5.33 2.32 10.17
C ALA A 129 5.30 3.81 10.55
N LYS A 130 5.94 4.20 11.66
CA LYS A 130 6.05 5.62 12.06
C LYS A 130 6.75 6.46 11.00
N GLU A 131 7.83 5.95 10.39
CA GLU A 131 8.54 6.67 9.33
C GLU A 131 7.68 6.85 8.08
N PHE A 132 6.95 5.81 7.64
CA PHE A 132 6.02 5.91 6.51
C PHE A 132 4.85 6.86 6.80
N LEU A 133 4.28 6.81 8.01
CA LEU A 133 3.21 7.71 8.44
C LEU A 133 3.69 9.17 8.52
N ALA A 134 4.91 9.40 9.02
CA ALA A 134 5.54 10.72 9.01
C ALA A 134 5.86 11.20 7.58
N ALA A 135 6.17 10.29 6.67
CA ALA A 135 6.37 10.57 5.25
C ALA A 135 5.07 10.87 4.49
N GLY A 136 3.91 10.54 5.07
CA GLY A 136 2.60 10.86 4.53
C GLY A 136 1.84 9.67 3.92
N ALA A 137 2.17 8.43 4.31
CA ALA A 137 1.32 7.27 4.04
C ALA A 137 -0.06 7.43 4.70
N ASP A 138 -1.12 7.05 4.00
CA ASP A 138 -2.50 7.05 4.53
C ASP A 138 -2.92 5.67 5.04
N VAL A 139 -2.23 4.61 4.61
CA VAL A 139 -2.51 3.23 5.03
C VAL A 139 -1.21 2.50 5.29
N ILE A 140 -1.17 1.76 6.40
CA ILE A 140 -0.18 0.72 6.68
C ILE A 140 -0.88 -0.63 6.52
N VAL A 141 -0.41 -1.44 5.58
CA VAL A 141 -0.84 -2.83 5.40
C VAL A 141 0.23 -3.73 6.00
N VAL A 142 -0.14 -4.66 6.87
CA VAL A 142 0.79 -5.58 7.56
C VAL A 142 0.52 -7.02 7.13
N GLY A 143 1.58 -7.72 6.75
CA GLY A 143 1.56 -9.17 6.54
C GLY A 143 2.18 -9.58 5.20
N ASP A 144 2.18 -10.88 4.99
CA ASP A 144 2.57 -11.52 3.74
C ASP A 144 1.43 -12.45 3.30
N GLY A 145 1.23 -12.63 2.00
CA GLY A 145 0.13 -13.44 1.45
C GLY A 145 0.13 -14.90 1.92
N ASP A 146 1.27 -15.41 2.40
CA ASP A 146 1.49 -16.82 2.67
C ASP A 146 1.99 -17.05 4.11
N GLY A 147 1.12 -16.98 5.11
CA GLY A 147 1.47 -17.38 6.46
C GLY A 147 0.37 -17.17 7.49
N GLY A 148 0.07 -18.22 8.26
CA GLY A 148 -0.68 -18.03 9.51
C GLY A 148 0.16 -17.19 10.45
N ALA A 149 -0.26 -15.95 10.68
CA ALA A 149 0.39 -15.08 11.65
C ALA A 149 0.23 -15.71 13.04
N ALA A 150 1.31 -15.75 13.82
CA ALA A 150 1.16 -15.91 15.26
C ALA A 150 0.29 -14.75 15.76
N GLU A 151 -0.67 -15.01 16.66
CA GLU A 151 -1.52 -13.95 17.21
C GLU A 151 -0.65 -12.89 17.88
N VAL A 152 -0.63 -11.69 17.32
CA VAL A 152 0.15 -10.54 17.79
C VAL A 152 -0.72 -9.31 17.72
N ASP A 153 -1.11 -8.75 18.86
CA ASP A 153 -1.91 -7.53 18.87
C ASP A 153 -1.08 -6.29 18.47
N LEU A 154 -1.48 -5.65 17.36
CA LEU A 154 -0.90 -4.41 16.84
C LEU A 154 -1.73 -3.17 17.17
N ALA A 155 -2.50 -3.17 18.27
CA ALA A 155 -3.27 -2.02 18.74
C ALA A 155 -2.47 -0.71 18.81
N THR A 156 -1.19 -0.77 19.20
CA THR A 156 -0.30 0.40 19.22
C THR A 156 -0.11 1.00 17.83
N LEU A 157 0.10 0.16 16.81
CA LEU A 157 0.20 0.60 15.42
C LEU A 157 -1.11 1.24 14.95
N ALA A 158 -2.27 0.64 15.25
CA ALA A 158 -3.56 1.21 14.91
C ALA A 158 -3.79 2.60 15.55
N ASN A 159 -3.37 2.78 16.80
CA ASN A 159 -3.45 4.06 17.50
C ASN A 159 -2.54 5.13 16.89
N VAL A 160 -1.30 4.76 16.53
CA VAL A 160 -0.36 5.66 15.84
C VAL A 160 -0.87 6.03 14.45
N ALA A 161 -1.37 5.08 13.67
CA ALA A 161 -1.98 5.37 12.36
C ALA A 161 -3.13 6.36 12.50
N ARG A 162 -4.03 6.15 13.49
CA ARG A 162 -5.15 7.07 13.74
C ARG A 162 -4.69 8.49 14.09
N PHE A 163 -3.60 8.65 14.84
CA PHE A 163 -3.01 9.97 15.14
C PHE A 163 -2.61 10.71 13.86
N HIS A 164 -2.11 10.00 12.85
CA HIS A 164 -1.79 10.52 11.52
C HIS A 164 -3.00 10.65 10.58
N ARG A 165 -4.22 10.38 11.05
CA ARG A 165 -5.44 10.24 10.22
C ARG A 165 -5.28 9.17 9.13
N ALA A 166 -4.48 8.15 9.41
CA ALA A 166 -4.23 7.00 8.55
C ALA A 166 -4.93 5.75 9.11
N MET A 167 -4.92 4.68 8.33
CA MET A 167 -5.43 3.36 8.70
C MET A 167 -4.29 2.34 8.87
N ALA A 168 -4.44 1.39 9.77
CA ALA A 168 -3.60 0.19 9.82
C ALA A 168 -4.50 -1.04 9.62
N VAL A 169 -4.09 -1.94 8.73
CA VAL A 169 -4.85 -3.14 8.33
C VAL A 169 -3.91 -4.34 8.19
N GLY A 170 -4.46 -5.54 8.34
CA GLY A 170 -3.77 -6.80 8.09
C GLY A 170 -4.14 -7.42 6.75
N ILE A 171 -3.20 -8.15 6.13
CA ILE A 171 -3.48 -9.05 4.99
C ILE A 171 -4.18 -10.33 5.47
N VAL A 172 -3.89 -10.75 6.70
CA VAL A 172 -4.47 -11.91 7.38
C VAL A 172 -5.05 -11.52 8.73
N ASP A 173 -5.93 -12.37 9.26
CA ASP A 173 -6.38 -12.27 10.65
C ASP A 173 -5.25 -12.65 11.62
N GLY A 174 -5.32 -12.17 12.87
CA GLY A 174 -4.34 -12.46 13.92
C GLY A 174 -3.53 -11.25 14.40
N TYR A 175 -3.64 -10.10 13.73
CA TYR A 175 -2.93 -8.87 14.12
C TYR A 175 -3.73 -7.92 15.03
N GLY A 176 -4.99 -8.26 15.35
CA GLY A 176 -5.92 -7.32 16.00
C GLY A 176 -6.24 -6.09 15.14
N LEU A 177 -5.98 -6.15 13.84
CA LEU A 177 -6.26 -5.11 12.84
C LEU A 177 -7.43 -5.55 11.94
N PRO A 178 -8.19 -4.60 11.35
CA PRO A 178 -9.11 -4.92 10.27
C PRO A 178 -8.38 -5.61 9.12
N VAL A 179 -9.00 -6.62 8.52
CA VAL A 179 -8.42 -7.37 7.40
C VAL A 179 -8.84 -6.72 6.08
N VAL A 180 -7.90 -6.57 5.15
CA VAL A 180 -8.17 -6.09 3.79
C VAL A 180 -8.96 -7.13 2.99
N ASP A 181 -9.79 -6.67 2.06
CA ASP A 181 -10.37 -7.57 1.07
C ASP A 181 -9.32 -7.85 -0.03
N GLN A 182 -9.15 -9.10 -0.41
CA GLN A 182 -8.24 -9.51 -1.47
C GLN A 182 -9.06 -10.03 -2.65
N VAL A 183 -8.85 -9.42 -3.81
CA VAL A 183 -9.58 -9.74 -5.03
C VAL A 183 -8.59 -10.06 -6.15
N PRO A 184 -8.59 -11.30 -6.68
CA PRO A 184 -7.70 -11.68 -7.77
C PRO A 184 -7.95 -10.83 -9.02
N LEU A 185 -6.89 -10.54 -9.77
CA LEU A 185 -6.99 -9.83 -11.04
C LEU A 185 -7.92 -10.58 -12.02
N THR A 186 -7.87 -11.91 -12.01
CA THR A 186 -8.59 -12.78 -12.96
C THR A 186 -10.06 -13.02 -12.61
N ALA A 187 -10.52 -12.64 -11.42
CA ALA A 187 -11.91 -12.77 -11.01
C ALA A 187 -12.35 -11.52 -10.22
N PRO A 188 -12.41 -10.36 -10.90
CA PRO A 188 -12.73 -9.10 -10.26
C PRO A 188 -14.18 -9.11 -9.76
N ARG A 189 -14.40 -8.49 -8.61
CA ARG A 189 -15.73 -8.35 -7.97
C ARG A 189 -15.78 -7.06 -7.16
N PRO A 190 -16.98 -6.51 -6.91
CA PRO A 190 -17.14 -5.41 -5.96
C PRO A 190 -16.55 -5.78 -4.60
N GLY A 191 -15.77 -4.88 -4.03
CA GLY A 191 -15.17 -5.02 -2.71
C GLY A 191 -15.69 -3.98 -1.73
N VAL A 192 -15.37 -4.17 -0.44
CA VAL A 192 -15.79 -3.28 0.64
C VAL A 192 -14.57 -2.86 1.46
N GLY A 193 -14.45 -1.56 1.73
CA GLY A 193 -13.31 -1.02 2.47
C GLY A 193 -12.06 -0.94 1.61
N LEU A 194 -10.90 -1.34 2.14
CA LEU A 194 -9.65 -1.39 1.37
C LEU A 194 -9.54 -2.72 0.65
N VAL A 195 -9.33 -2.67 -0.65
CA VAL A 195 -9.30 -3.83 -1.53
C VAL A 195 -7.95 -3.89 -2.24
N LEU A 196 -7.22 -4.97 -2.04
CA LEU A 196 -5.94 -5.23 -2.70
C LEU A 196 -6.12 -6.31 -3.77
N THR A 197 -5.23 -6.33 -4.75
CA THR A 197 -4.98 -7.59 -5.47
C THR A 197 -4.40 -8.59 -4.46
N ASP A 198 -4.74 -9.87 -4.63
CA ASP A 198 -4.27 -10.96 -3.77
C ASP A 198 -2.76 -11.16 -3.86
N GLU A 199 -2.17 -10.84 -5.00
CA GLU A 199 -0.72 -10.86 -5.21
C GLU A 199 -0.19 -9.58 -5.85
N GLN A 200 1.14 -9.42 -5.77
CA GLN A 200 1.89 -8.42 -6.53
C GLN A 200 1.76 -8.75 -8.02
N LEU A 201 1.10 -7.85 -8.77
CA LEU A 201 0.86 -8.02 -10.19
C LEU A 201 2.18 -8.21 -10.96
N PRO A 202 2.21 -9.18 -11.90
CA PRO A 202 3.33 -9.38 -12.80
C PRO A 202 3.74 -8.10 -13.55
N ARG A 203 5.00 -8.06 -13.99
CA ARG A 203 5.54 -6.92 -14.76
C ARG A 203 4.76 -6.72 -16.06
N ASP A 204 4.34 -7.82 -16.69
CA ASP A 204 3.72 -7.89 -18.00
C ASP A 204 2.19 -7.78 -17.99
N THR A 205 1.57 -7.56 -16.82
CA THR A 205 0.11 -7.35 -16.70
C THR A 205 -0.39 -6.29 -17.70
N ASP A 206 -1.50 -6.60 -18.38
CA ASP A 206 -2.16 -5.68 -19.29
C ASP A 206 -2.82 -4.53 -18.53
N LEU A 207 -2.74 -3.31 -19.06
CA LEU A 207 -3.34 -2.15 -18.39
C LEU A 207 -4.88 -2.18 -18.45
N GLY A 208 -5.46 -2.74 -19.51
CA GLY A 208 -6.90 -2.93 -19.64
C GLY A 208 -7.44 -3.90 -18.59
N ASP A 209 -6.74 -5.01 -18.34
CA ASP A 209 -7.12 -5.95 -17.26
C ASP A 209 -7.10 -5.27 -15.88
N LEU A 210 -6.13 -4.38 -15.65
CA LEU A 210 -6.06 -3.60 -14.42
C LEU A 210 -7.20 -2.58 -14.32
N GLU A 211 -7.52 -1.88 -15.40
CA GLU A 211 -8.64 -0.94 -15.45
C GLU A 211 -9.98 -1.64 -15.18
N ASP A 212 -10.22 -2.78 -15.81
CA ASP A 212 -11.42 -3.61 -15.60
C ASP A 212 -11.54 -4.08 -14.14
N TRP A 213 -10.41 -4.43 -13.51
CA TRP A 213 -10.37 -4.79 -12.08
C TRP A 213 -10.70 -3.60 -11.18
N LEU A 214 -10.12 -2.42 -11.45
CA LEU A 214 -10.37 -1.21 -10.68
C LEU A 214 -11.86 -0.83 -10.72
N ASP A 215 -12.47 -0.85 -11.91
CA ASP A 215 -13.87 -0.51 -12.09
C ASP A 215 -14.79 -1.52 -11.39
N SER A 216 -14.50 -2.81 -11.53
CA SER A 216 -15.27 -3.87 -10.86
C SER A 216 -15.21 -3.79 -9.34
N VAL A 217 -14.05 -3.46 -8.76
CA VAL A 217 -13.88 -3.31 -7.31
C VAL A 217 -14.66 -2.11 -6.76
N ARG A 218 -14.72 -1.03 -7.52
CA ARG A 218 -15.43 0.21 -7.15
C ARG A 218 -16.94 0.04 -7.13
N GLY A 219 -17.48 -0.80 -8.02
CA GLY A 219 -18.91 -1.07 -8.15
C GLY A 219 -19.63 -0.10 -9.09
#